data_AF-A0A950QC22-F1
#
_entry.id   AF-A0A950QC22-F1
#
_cell.length_a   1.000
_cell.length_b   1.000
_cell.length_c   1.000
_cell.angle_alpha   90.00
_cell.angle_beta   90.00
_cell.angle_gamma   90.00
#
_symmetry.space_group_name_H-M   'P 1'
#
loop_
_entity.id
_entity.type
_entity.pdbx_description
1 polymer ?
#
loop_
_entity_poly.entity_id
_entity_poly.type
_entity_poly.pdbx_seq_one_letter_code
_entity_poly.pdbx_strand_id
1 'polypeptide(L)'
;MHEHTESLTRLLMAVIFAGLGVAALARPRWFAGVAGFFTCSPGLSASERERLDRVVVARERAEGISRAYGRYLAVVAFLCAPLEAIWTIPFILPYALFCFASAVVMLLAYLQYRRATEQRVAPLVPRSLFTALPPIVVGAMGCSLVASLALVADSTARLGGLAVATCTLVLGIIAWRVAVAPALLIGADPQWEYAVDERVRIGRARTIANLACTPAFVLLAMLDPRSPSQYAHFGSAIFYVAAVAFFVTLVAAIAPLRRRIRPA
;
A
#
# COMPACT_ATOMS: atom_id res chain seq x y z
N MET A 1 -24.76 13.53 20.17
CA MET A 1 -24.71 12.25 19.41
C MET A 1 -23.64 12.28 18.31
N HIS A 2 -23.52 13.35 17.51
CA HIS A 2 -22.41 13.53 16.53
C HIS A 2 -21.03 13.48 17.20
N GLU A 3 -20.86 14.20 18.32
CA GLU A 3 -19.60 14.22 19.10
C GLU A 3 -19.18 12.84 19.63
N HIS A 4 -20.14 11.96 19.98
CA HIS A 4 -19.81 10.62 20.47
C HIS A 4 -19.30 9.71 19.35
N THR A 5 -19.87 9.80 18.15
CA THR A 5 -19.42 9.00 17.01
C THR A 5 -18.02 9.44 16.56
N GLU A 6 -17.75 10.74 16.48
CA GLU A 6 -16.41 11.24 16.13
C GLU A 6 -15.37 10.86 17.18
N SER A 7 -15.69 11.03 18.47
CA SER A 7 -14.79 10.65 19.57
C SER A 7 -14.44 9.16 19.53
N LEU A 8 -15.42 8.30 19.26
CA LEU A 8 -15.21 6.86 19.16
C LEU A 8 -14.34 6.51 17.95
N THR A 9 -14.56 7.14 16.80
CA THR A 9 -13.75 6.94 15.58
C THR A 9 -12.30 7.35 15.80
N ARG A 10 -12.06 8.54 16.38
CA ARG A 10 -10.71 9.02 16.70
C ARG A 10 -10.00 8.08 17.69
N LEU A 11 -10.71 7.64 18.74
CA LEU A 11 -10.16 6.66 19.70
C LEU A 11 -9.81 5.33 19.01
N LEU A 12 -10.69 4.82 18.16
CA LEU A 12 -10.45 3.59 17.40
C LEU A 12 -9.22 3.74 16.49
N MET A 13 -9.11 4.85 15.77
CA MET A 13 -7.95 5.14 14.90
C MET A 13 -6.66 5.25 15.71
N ALA A 14 -6.68 5.93 16.86
CA ALA A 14 -5.54 6.01 17.76
C ALA A 14 -5.07 4.61 18.21
N VAL A 15 -6.00 3.72 18.59
CA VAL A 15 -5.71 2.33 18.96
C VAL A 15 -5.14 1.56 17.76
N ILE A 16 -5.71 1.73 16.56
CA ILE A 16 -5.21 1.10 15.34
C ILE A 16 -3.78 1.56 15.06
N PHE A 17 -3.47 2.86 15.14
CA PHE A 17 -2.10 3.35 14.93
C PHE A 17 -1.13 2.84 15.99
N ALA A 18 -1.52 2.83 17.27
CA ALA A 18 -0.68 2.25 18.31
C ALA A 18 -0.39 0.76 18.03
N GLY A 19 -1.41 -0.01 17.65
CA GLY A 19 -1.28 -1.41 17.25
C GLY A 19 -0.39 -1.60 16.02
N LEU A 20 -0.55 -0.77 14.99
CA LEU A 20 0.30 -0.76 13.80
C LEU A 20 1.75 -0.40 14.15
N GLY A 21 1.97 0.51 15.09
CA GLY A 21 3.30 0.87 15.58
C GLY A 21 3.99 -0.29 16.27
N VAL A 22 3.29 -0.99 17.17
CA VAL A 22 3.78 -2.22 17.81
C VAL A 22 4.07 -3.30 16.76
N ALA A 23 3.15 -3.50 15.80
CA ALA A 23 3.32 -4.48 14.73
C ALA A 23 4.53 -4.15 13.84
N ALA A 24 4.77 -2.87 13.52
CA ALA A 24 5.91 -2.43 12.72
C ALA A 24 7.25 -2.66 13.43
N LEU A 25 7.30 -2.53 14.76
CA LEU A 25 8.48 -2.89 15.56
C LEU A 25 8.68 -4.41 15.65
N ALA A 26 7.61 -5.15 15.93
CA ALA A 26 7.68 -6.60 16.13
C ALA A 26 7.94 -7.35 14.82
N ARG A 27 7.39 -6.87 13.70
CA ARG A 27 7.42 -7.53 12.39
C ARG A 27 7.68 -6.51 11.26
N PRO A 28 8.88 -5.90 11.21
CA PRO A 28 9.25 -4.92 10.16
C PRO A 28 9.08 -5.47 8.74
N ARG A 29 9.25 -6.79 8.58
CA ARG A 29 9.09 -7.49 7.30
C ARG A 29 7.66 -7.50 6.76
N TRP A 30 6.64 -7.23 7.56
CA TRP A 30 5.26 -7.21 7.07
C TRP A 30 4.95 -6.01 6.19
N PHE A 31 5.60 -4.87 6.45
CA PHE A 31 5.32 -3.62 5.76
C PHE A 31 6.18 -3.42 4.51
N ALA A 32 7.37 -4.01 4.48
CA ALA A 32 8.32 -3.84 3.37
C ALA A 32 8.90 -5.15 2.81
N GLY A 33 8.82 -6.24 3.59
CA GLY A 33 9.61 -7.46 3.41
C GLY A 33 9.18 -8.36 2.26
N VAL A 34 10.17 -8.79 1.47
CA VAL A 34 10.04 -9.78 0.40
C VAL A 34 9.39 -11.06 0.91
N ALA A 35 9.83 -11.60 2.05
CA ALA A 35 9.36 -12.89 2.55
C ALA A 35 7.84 -12.95 2.76
N GLY A 36 7.18 -11.83 3.08
CA GLY A 36 5.72 -11.77 3.22
C GLY A 36 4.97 -12.22 1.96
N PHE A 37 5.58 -12.08 0.79
CA PHE A 37 4.99 -12.52 -0.48
C PHE A 37 5.12 -14.02 -0.73
N PHE A 38 5.96 -14.75 0.04
CA PHE A 38 6.34 -16.14 -0.23
C PHE A 38 5.96 -17.12 0.90
N THR A 39 5.43 -16.63 2.03
CA THR A 39 5.03 -17.44 3.21
C THR A 39 4.06 -18.58 2.88
N CYS A 40 3.31 -18.49 1.79
CA CYS A 40 2.38 -19.52 1.32
C CYS A 40 2.66 -19.89 -0.14
N SER A 41 3.75 -20.62 -0.41
CA SER A 41 4.07 -21.15 -1.74
C SER A 41 3.74 -22.65 -1.83
N PRO A 42 2.48 -23.04 -2.08
CA PRO A 42 2.07 -24.45 -2.08
C PRO A 42 2.66 -25.22 -3.26
N GLY A 43 2.99 -26.48 -3.03
CA GLY A 43 3.38 -27.43 -4.06
C GLY A 43 4.82 -27.32 -4.59
N LEU A 44 5.72 -26.61 -3.91
CA LEU A 44 7.15 -26.66 -4.25
C LEU A 44 7.79 -27.91 -3.65
N SER A 45 8.63 -28.60 -4.42
CA SER A 45 9.52 -29.65 -3.93
C SER A 45 10.57 -29.06 -2.96
N ALA A 46 11.25 -29.92 -2.20
CA ALA A 46 12.25 -29.48 -1.22
C ALA A 46 13.40 -28.69 -1.87
N SER A 47 13.89 -29.15 -3.03
CA SER A 47 14.96 -28.49 -3.78
C SER A 47 14.53 -27.14 -4.37
N GLU A 48 13.31 -27.03 -4.90
CA GLU A 48 12.75 -25.75 -5.35
C GLU A 48 12.55 -24.77 -4.21
N ARG A 49 12.13 -25.24 -3.03
CA ARG A 49 11.98 -24.41 -1.85
C ARG A 49 13.31 -23.86 -1.38
N GLU A 50 14.35 -24.70 -1.35
CA GLU A 50 15.70 -24.24 -1.00
C GLU A 50 16.23 -23.20 -1.99
N ARG A 51 16.03 -23.40 -3.30
CA ARG A 51 16.38 -22.42 -4.33
C ARG A 51 15.63 -21.10 -4.14
N LEU A 52 14.31 -21.15 -3.92
CA LEU A 52 13.48 -19.98 -3.65
C LEU A 52 13.97 -19.24 -2.39
N ASP A 53 14.21 -19.94 -1.30
CA ASP A 53 14.65 -19.35 -0.04
C ASP A 53 16.01 -18.66 -0.20
N ARG A 54 16.95 -19.24 -0.93
CA ARG A 54 18.24 -18.60 -1.23
C ARG A 54 18.06 -17.28 -2.00
N VAL A 55 17.19 -17.27 -3.01
CA VAL A 55 16.88 -16.07 -3.80
C VAL A 55 16.16 -15.01 -2.97
N VAL A 56 15.17 -15.39 -2.17
CA VAL A 56 14.44 -14.48 -1.28
C VAL A 56 15.38 -13.86 -0.25
N VAL A 57 16.24 -14.65 0.39
CA VAL A 57 17.22 -14.15 1.37
C VAL A 57 18.24 -13.23 0.72
N ALA A 58 18.75 -13.57 -0.47
CA ALA A 58 19.66 -12.69 -1.22
C ALA A 58 19.01 -11.34 -1.55
N ARG A 59 17.75 -11.37 -1.98
CA ARG A 59 16.97 -10.16 -2.27
C ARG A 59 16.71 -9.33 -1.01
N GLU A 60 16.29 -9.95 0.09
CA GLU A 60 16.06 -9.23 1.36
C GLU A 60 17.33 -8.52 1.85
N ARG A 61 18.49 -9.18 1.72
CA ARG A 61 19.79 -8.58 2.05
C ARG A 61 20.11 -7.40 1.15
N ALA A 62 19.87 -7.52 -0.16
CA ALA A 62 20.13 -6.46 -1.12
C ALA A 62 19.18 -5.25 -0.98
N GLU A 63 17.90 -5.50 -0.68
CA GLU A 63 16.94 -4.43 -0.32
C GLU A 63 17.27 -3.78 1.02
N GLY A 64 18.12 -4.41 1.84
CA GLY A 64 18.55 -3.89 3.12
C GLY A 64 17.39 -3.58 4.06
N ILE A 65 16.32 -4.39 3.99
CA ILE A 65 15.11 -4.20 4.80
C ILE A 65 15.49 -4.37 6.26
N SER A 66 15.79 -3.25 6.89
CA SER A 66 16.38 -3.20 8.20
C SER A 66 15.30 -2.95 9.24
N ARG A 67 15.66 -3.21 10.50
CA ARG A 67 14.88 -2.75 11.65
C ARG A 67 14.64 -1.23 11.60
N ALA A 68 15.42 -0.46 10.85
CA ALA A 68 15.22 0.99 10.72
C ALA A 68 13.91 1.34 9.99
N TYR A 69 13.49 0.58 8.97
CA TYR A 69 12.20 0.81 8.30
C TYR A 69 11.02 0.53 9.22
N GLY A 70 11.07 -0.57 9.98
CA GLY A 70 10.04 -0.86 10.99
C GLY A 70 10.00 0.19 12.09
N ARG A 71 11.16 0.64 12.57
CA ARG A 71 11.24 1.75 13.54
C ARG A 71 10.67 3.04 12.97
N TYR A 72 10.99 3.39 11.73
CA TYR A 72 10.46 4.58 11.09
C TYR A 72 8.93 4.53 11.00
N LEU A 73 8.35 3.43 10.49
CA LEU A 73 6.90 3.27 10.43
C LEU A 73 6.26 3.25 11.81
N ALA A 74 6.92 2.66 12.80
CA ALA A 74 6.46 2.67 14.17
C ALA A 74 6.45 4.09 14.76
N VAL A 75 7.50 4.87 14.54
CA VAL A 75 7.56 6.28 14.96
C VAL A 75 6.43 7.06 14.29
N VAL A 76 6.24 6.92 12.98
CA VAL A 76 5.13 7.58 12.29
C VAL A 76 3.77 7.16 12.88
N ALA A 77 3.56 5.87 13.13
CA ALA A 77 2.31 5.38 13.72
C ALA A 77 2.09 5.92 15.14
N PHE A 78 3.12 5.90 16.00
CA PHE A 78 3.04 6.44 17.36
C PHE A 78 2.92 7.97 17.39
N LEU A 79 3.35 8.67 16.34
CA LEU A 79 3.05 10.09 16.17
C LEU A 79 1.62 10.31 15.67
N CYS A 80 1.11 9.47 14.79
CA CYS A 80 -0.28 9.57 14.29
C CYS A 80 -1.32 9.31 15.40
N ALA A 81 -1.05 8.37 16.31
CA ALA A 81 -1.97 8.02 17.40
C ALA A 81 -2.39 9.22 18.29
N PRO A 82 -1.49 10.05 18.85
CA PRO A 82 -1.87 11.23 19.62
C PRO A 82 -2.43 12.36 18.75
N LEU A 83 -2.08 12.44 17.45
CA LEU A 83 -2.66 13.44 16.56
C LEU A 83 -4.18 13.24 16.38
N GLU A 84 -4.68 12.01 16.51
CA GLU A 84 -6.12 11.73 16.51
C GLU A 84 -6.88 12.41 17.66
N ALA A 85 -6.20 12.65 18.80
CA ALA A 85 -6.80 13.34 19.94
C ALA A 85 -6.90 14.86 19.74
N ILE A 86 -6.27 15.41 18.70
CA ILE A 86 -6.31 16.84 18.39
C ILE A 86 -7.49 17.12 17.45
N TRP A 87 -8.56 17.70 18.02
CA TRP A 87 -9.82 17.97 17.30
C TRP A 87 -9.67 18.92 16.11
N THR A 88 -8.70 19.83 16.15
CA THR A 88 -8.43 20.74 15.02
C THR A 88 -7.79 20.04 13.82
N ILE A 89 -7.24 18.84 14.01
CA ILE A 89 -6.70 18.02 12.93
C ILE A 89 -7.81 17.13 12.38
N PRO A 90 -8.07 17.15 11.06
CA PRO A 90 -8.98 16.19 10.45
C PRO A 90 -8.49 14.76 10.70
N PHE A 91 -9.32 13.89 11.28
CA PHE A 91 -8.97 12.50 11.65
C PHE A 91 -8.41 11.67 10.47
N ILE A 92 -8.70 12.07 9.22
CA ILE A 92 -8.16 11.37 8.05
C ILE A 92 -6.69 11.69 7.78
N LEU A 93 -6.20 12.83 8.26
CA LEU A 93 -4.86 13.32 7.95
C LEU A 93 -3.76 12.39 8.51
N PRO A 94 -3.81 11.94 9.78
CA PRO A 94 -2.83 10.98 10.29
C PRO A 94 -2.87 9.66 9.52
N TYR A 95 -4.05 9.21 9.08
CA TYR A 95 -4.21 8.02 8.26
C TYR A 95 -3.58 8.15 6.87
N ALA A 96 -3.83 9.25 6.18
CA ALA A 96 -3.20 9.55 4.90
C ALA A 96 -1.66 9.63 5.04
N LEU A 97 -1.17 10.25 6.12
CA LEU A 97 0.26 10.35 6.43
C LEU A 97 0.90 8.98 6.65
N PHE A 98 0.24 8.10 7.41
CA PHE A 98 0.73 6.75 7.64
C PHE A 98 0.76 5.90 6.35
N CYS A 99 -0.28 6.01 5.51
CA CYS A 99 -0.32 5.35 4.19
C CYS A 99 0.82 5.85 3.29
N PHE A 100 1.05 7.16 3.28
CA PHE A 100 2.16 7.79 2.55
C PHE A 100 3.52 7.28 3.04
N ALA A 101 3.77 7.30 4.36
CA ALA A 101 5.01 6.81 4.95
C ALA A 101 5.28 5.33 4.61
N SER A 102 4.24 4.50 4.64
CA SER A 102 4.32 3.08 4.25
C SER A 102 4.77 2.90 2.80
N ALA A 103 4.23 3.68 1.88
CA ALA A 103 4.63 3.62 0.48
C ALA A 103 6.03 4.20 0.23
N VAL A 104 6.43 5.24 0.95
CA VAL A 104 7.80 5.78 0.91
C VAL A 104 8.80 4.70 1.34
N VAL A 105 8.52 3.94 2.40
CA VAL A 105 9.38 2.82 2.81
C VAL A 105 9.49 1.76 1.71
N MET A 106 8.39 1.39 1.05
CA MET A 106 8.42 0.45 -0.07
C MET A 106 9.24 0.99 -1.25
N LEU A 107 9.14 2.29 -1.55
CA LEU A 107 9.92 2.95 -2.59
C LEU A 107 11.41 2.99 -2.24
N LEU A 108 11.76 3.33 -1.00
CA LEU A 108 13.15 3.37 -0.53
C LEU A 108 13.80 1.99 -0.57
N ALA A 109 13.09 0.95 -0.13
CA ALA A 109 13.57 -0.44 -0.24
C ALA A 109 13.84 -0.81 -1.71
N TYR A 110 12.97 -0.38 -2.63
CA TYR A 110 13.18 -0.57 -4.06
C TYR A 110 14.40 0.22 -4.60
N LEU A 111 14.56 1.49 -4.22
CA LEU A 111 15.70 2.29 -4.65
C LEU A 111 17.03 1.76 -4.11
N GLN A 112 17.05 1.27 -2.87
CA GLN A 112 18.22 0.65 -2.27
C GLN A 112 18.61 -0.63 -3.04
N TYR A 113 17.63 -1.46 -3.36
CA TYR A 113 17.82 -2.64 -4.20
C TYR A 113 18.36 -2.31 -5.59
N ARG A 114 17.83 -1.26 -6.21
CA ARG A 114 18.32 -0.77 -7.49
C ARG A 114 19.80 -0.41 -7.42
N ARG A 115 20.20 0.38 -6.43
CA ARG A 115 21.62 0.74 -6.20
C ARG A 115 22.50 -0.48 -5.97
N ALA A 116 22.01 -1.47 -5.21
CA ALA A 116 22.75 -2.71 -4.97
C ALA A 116 22.95 -3.56 -6.24
N THR A 117 22.14 -3.36 -7.28
CA THR A 117 22.12 -4.20 -8.49
C THR A 117 22.63 -3.49 -9.75
N GLU A 118 23.04 -2.22 -9.65
CA GLU A 118 23.61 -1.44 -10.76
C GLU A 118 24.87 -2.07 -11.39
N GLN A 119 25.48 -3.05 -10.73
CA GLN A 119 26.68 -3.74 -11.21
C GLN A 119 26.40 -4.92 -12.17
N ARG A 120 25.15 -5.41 -12.28
CA ARG A 120 24.81 -6.58 -13.12
C ARG A 120 23.41 -6.46 -13.72
N VAL A 121 23.27 -5.64 -14.75
CA VAL A 121 22.01 -5.49 -15.49
C VAL A 121 22.06 -6.37 -16.73
N ALA A 122 21.47 -7.57 -16.66
CA ALA A 122 21.06 -8.27 -17.88
C ALA A 122 19.75 -7.60 -18.36
N PRO A 123 19.71 -6.98 -19.56
CA PRO A 123 18.50 -6.37 -20.07
C PRO A 123 17.47 -7.48 -20.35
N LEU A 124 16.53 -7.67 -19.44
CA LEU A 124 15.38 -8.53 -19.64
C LEU A 124 14.25 -7.73 -20.30
N VAL A 125 13.51 -8.44 -21.15
CA VAL A 125 12.40 -8.00 -22.00
C VAL A 125 11.59 -6.84 -21.40
N PRO A 126 11.24 -5.80 -22.19
CA PRO A 126 10.37 -4.72 -21.75
C PRO A 126 9.06 -5.28 -21.16
N ARG A 127 8.78 -4.91 -19.91
CA ARG A 127 7.66 -5.45 -19.16
C ARG A 127 6.46 -4.51 -19.25
N SER A 128 5.27 -5.08 -19.42
CA SER A 128 4.04 -4.28 -19.45
C SER A 128 3.66 -3.79 -18.05
N LEU A 129 3.27 -2.51 -17.94
CA LEU A 129 2.66 -1.95 -16.74
C LEU A 129 1.47 -2.80 -16.26
N PHE A 130 0.64 -3.23 -17.20
CA PHE A 130 -0.63 -3.90 -16.93
C PHE A 130 -0.48 -5.29 -16.32
N THR A 131 0.72 -5.87 -16.35
CA THR A 131 1.04 -7.09 -15.59
C THR A 131 0.98 -6.82 -14.08
N ALA A 132 1.62 -5.72 -13.63
CA ALA A 132 1.68 -5.35 -12.22
C ALA A 132 0.43 -4.58 -11.77
N LEU A 133 -0.04 -3.64 -12.58
CA LEU A 133 -1.23 -2.81 -12.34
C LEU A 133 -2.25 -3.03 -13.46
N PRO A 134 -3.10 -4.06 -13.37
CA PRO A 134 -4.17 -4.28 -14.34
C PRO A 134 -5.06 -3.04 -14.49
N PRO A 135 -5.66 -2.78 -15.67
CA PRO A 135 -6.48 -1.59 -15.91
C PRO A 135 -7.58 -1.37 -14.86
N ILE A 136 -8.15 -2.44 -14.31
CA ILE A 136 -9.16 -2.37 -13.25
C ILE A 136 -8.63 -1.73 -11.95
N VAL A 137 -7.36 -1.96 -11.59
CA VAL A 137 -6.71 -1.37 -10.42
C VAL A 137 -6.41 0.12 -10.68
N VAL A 138 -5.95 0.46 -11.89
CA VAL A 138 -5.74 1.84 -12.30
C VAL A 138 -7.07 2.62 -12.30
N GLY A 139 -8.14 2.01 -12.82
CA GLY A 139 -9.49 2.55 -12.78
C GLY A 139 -9.99 2.76 -11.36
N ALA A 140 -9.79 1.79 -10.46
CA ALA A 140 -10.15 1.92 -9.05
C ALA A 140 -9.43 3.09 -8.36
N MET A 141 -8.12 3.26 -8.58
CA MET A 141 -7.39 4.42 -8.09
C MET A 141 -7.93 5.74 -8.65
N GLY A 142 -8.28 5.79 -9.95
CA GLY A 142 -8.92 6.94 -10.56
C GLY A 142 -10.26 7.27 -9.93
N CYS A 143 -11.11 6.26 -9.69
CA CYS A 143 -12.37 6.40 -8.98
C CYS A 143 -12.17 6.93 -7.55
N SER A 144 -11.18 6.42 -6.83
CA SER A 144 -10.84 6.90 -5.48
C SER A 144 -10.36 8.36 -5.48
N LEU A 145 -9.56 8.76 -6.47
CA LEU A 145 -9.13 10.14 -6.66
C LEU A 145 -10.33 11.06 -6.93
N VAL A 146 -11.21 10.68 -7.88
CA VAL A 146 -12.41 11.45 -8.21
C VAL A 146 -13.35 11.57 -7.01
N ALA A 147 -13.57 10.47 -6.28
CA ALA A 147 -14.37 10.47 -5.05
C ALA A 147 -13.82 11.44 -4.01
N SER A 148 -12.50 11.47 -3.83
CA SER A 148 -11.82 12.36 -2.88
C SER A 148 -11.89 13.82 -3.33
N LEU A 149 -11.77 14.09 -4.63
CA LEU A 149 -11.93 15.42 -5.21
C LEU A 149 -13.37 15.94 -5.08
N ALA A 150 -14.38 15.06 -5.18
CA ALA A 150 -15.77 15.44 -4.97
C ALA A 150 -16.00 15.96 -3.54
N LEU A 151 -15.27 15.46 -2.54
CA LEU A 151 -15.33 15.94 -1.16
C LEU A 151 -14.70 17.33 -0.97
N VAL A 152 -13.91 17.83 -1.92
CA VAL A 152 -13.35 19.19 -1.87
C VAL A 152 -14.44 20.26 -2.01
N ALA A 153 -15.55 19.92 -2.66
CA ALA A 153 -16.70 20.79 -2.82
C ALA A 153 -17.42 21.06 -1.49
N ASP A 154 -17.36 20.12 -0.54
CA ASP A 154 -17.91 20.29 0.81
C ASP A 154 -16.92 21.08 1.68
N SER A 155 -17.37 22.20 2.25
CA SER A 155 -16.53 23.06 3.10
C SER A 155 -16.02 22.33 4.35
N THR A 156 -16.78 21.37 4.87
CA THR A 156 -16.43 20.61 6.09
C THR A 156 -15.38 19.53 5.81
N ALA A 157 -15.44 18.89 4.64
CA ALA A 157 -14.53 17.83 4.24
C ALA A 157 -13.36 18.32 3.37
N ARG A 158 -13.33 19.59 2.98
CA ARG A 158 -12.41 20.14 1.97
C ARG A 158 -10.94 19.79 2.20
N LEU A 159 -10.43 20.04 3.40
CA LEU A 159 -9.04 19.78 3.74
C LEU A 159 -8.73 18.27 3.73
N GLY A 160 -9.64 17.45 4.23
CA GLY A 160 -9.53 15.99 4.19
C GLY A 160 -9.53 15.47 2.76
N GLY A 161 -10.47 15.93 1.92
CA GLY A 161 -10.56 15.58 0.51
C GLY A 161 -9.30 15.95 -0.28
N LEU A 162 -8.75 17.15 -0.07
CA LEU A 162 -7.50 17.58 -0.70
C LEU A 162 -6.30 16.73 -0.26
N ALA A 163 -6.19 16.45 1.04
CA ALA A 163 -5.11 15.63 1.59
C ALA A 163 -5.17 14.20 1.03
N VAL A 164 -6.36 13.60 1.01
CA VAL A 164 -6.57 12.26 0.45
C VAL A 164 -6.29 12.25 -1.05
N ALA A 165 -6.84 13.19 -1.83
CA ALA A 165 -6.62 13.26 -3.27
C ALA A 165 -5.13 13.40 -3.62
N THR A 166 -4.41 14.26 -2.90
CA THR A 166 -2.97 14.43 -3.06
C THR A 166 -2.22 13.14 -2.71
N CYS A 167 -2.60 12.49 -1.60
CA CYS A 167 -2.02 11.22 -1.20
C CYS A 167 -2.26 10.13 -2.27
N THR A 168 -3.50 9.96 -2.74
CA THR A 168 -3.87 9.01 -3.80
C THR A 168 -3.07 9.25 -5.08
N LEU A 169 -2.90 10.52 -5.50
CA LEU A 169 -2.10 10.87 -6.68
C LEU A 169 -0.63 10.46 -6.51
N VAL A 170 -0.01 10.84 -5.39
CA VAL A 170 1.41 10.54 -5.14
C VAL A 170 1.62 9.03 -5.00
N LEU A 171 0.75 8.33 -4.27
CA LEU A 171 0.79 6.88 -4.14
C LEU A 171 0.59 6.18 -5.49
N GLY A 172 -0.30 6.71 -6.34
CA GLY A 172 -0.48 6.21 -7.71
C GLY A 172 0.78 6.35 -8.56
N ILE A 173 1.48 7.50 -8.47
CA ILE A 173 2.77 7.71 -9.14
C ILE A 173 3.81 6.72 -8.62
N ILE A 174 3.89 6.49 -7.31
CA ILE A 174 4.82 5.52 -6.73
C ILE A 174 4.49 4.11 -7.22
N ALA A 175 3.22 3.69 -7.21
CA ALA A 175 2.78 2.39 -7.70
C ALA A 175 3.15 2.20 -9.18
N TRP A 176 2.95 3.23 -10.01
CA TRP A 176 3.36 3.24 -11.41
C TRP A 176 4.87 3.03 -11.55
N ARG A 177 5.68 3.81 -10.82
CA ARG A 177 7.15 3.73 -10.86
C ARG A 177 7.65 2.35 -10.44
N VAL A 178 7.04 1.73 -9.43
CA VAL A 178 7.35 0.35 -9.02
C VAL A 178 6.92 -0.66 -10.08
N ALA A 179 5.77 -0.46 -10.74
CA ALA A 179 5.27 -1.38 -11.76
C ALA A 179 6.15 -1.42 -13.03
N VAL A 180 6.65 -0.26 -13.48
CA VAL A 180 7.51 -0.14 -14.68
C VAL A 180 8.99 -0.35 -14.39
N ALA A 181 9.34 -0.64 -13.14
CA ALA A 181 10.71 -0.93 -12.73
C ALA A 181 11.34 -2.05 -13.58
N PRO A 182 12.61 -1.89 -14.03
CA PRO A 182 13.33 -2.96 -14.70
C PRO A 182 13.58 -4.13 -13.74
N ALA A 183 13.69 -5.34 -14.31
CA ALA A 183 14.12 -6.51 -13.57
C ALA A 183 15.56 -6.34 -13.12
N LEU A 184 15.85 -6.77 -11.89
CA LEU A 184 17.19 -6.77 -11.35
C LEU A 184 17.53 -8.19 -10.91
N LEU A 185 18.66 -8.70 -11.39
CA LEU A 185 19.15 -10.04 -11.09
C LEU A 185 20.46 -9.91 -10.29
N ILE A 186 20.61 -10.71 -9.25
CA ILE A 186 21.74 -10.62 -8.30
C ILE A 186 22.63 -11.86 -8.38
N GLY A 187 22.05 -13.04 -8.55
CA GLY A 187 22.70 -14.31 -8.32
C GLY A 187 22.81 -15.18 -9.58
N ALA A 188 22.97 -16.47 -9.34
CA ALA A 188 23.26 -17.48 -10.35
C ALA A 188 22.01 -18.24 -10.84
N ASP A 189 20.81 -17.88 -10.37
CA ASP A 189 19.56 -18.56 -10.71
C ASP A 189 18.55 -17.60 -11.36
N PRO A 190 18.75 -17.23 -12.64
CA PRO A 190 17.95 -16.20 -13.31
C PRO A 190 16.45 -16.51 -13.35
N GLN A 191 16.07 -17.79 -13.45
CA GLN A 191 14.67 -18.21 -13.54
C GLN A 191 13.93 -17.92 -12.23
N TRP A 192 14.51 -18.30 -11.10
CA TRP A 192 13.91 -18.03 -9.79
C TRP A 192 13.98 -16.56 -9.42
N GLU A 193 15.08 -15.88 -9.73
CA GLU A 193 15.22 -14.44 -9.49
C GLU A 193 14.19 -13.64 -10.27
N TYR A 194 13.94 -13.98 -11.54
CA TYR A 194 12.89 -13.37 -12.33
C TYR A 194 11.51 -13.57 -11.70
N ALA A 195 11.19 -14.81 -11.30
CA ALA A 195 9.88 -15.13 -10.72
C ALA A 195 9.65 -14.47 -9.36
N VAL A 196 10.69 -14.39 -8.52
CA VAL A 196 10.66 -13.66 -7.24
C VAL A 196 10.47 -12.17 -7.51
N ASP A 197 11.26 -11.59 -8.41
CA ASP A 197 11.18 -10.17 -8.75
C ASP A 197 9.80 -9.77 -9.27
N GLU A 198 9.26 -10.55 -10.21
CA GLU A 198 7.94 -10.30 -10.75
C GLU A 198 6.87 -10.33 -9.65
N ARG A 199 6.89 -11.33 -8.76
CA ARG A 199 5.92 -11.46 -7.69
C ARG A 199 6.02 -10.33 -6.66
N VAL A 200 7.24 -9.97 -6.25
CA VAL A 200 7.48 -8.85 -5.31
C VAL A 200 6.99 -7.54 -5.90
N ARG A 201 7.30 -7.30 -7.18
CA ARG A 201 6.88 -6.10 -7.89
C ARG A 201 5.37 -6.00 -8.01
N ILE A 202 4.70 -7.07 -8.45
CA ILE A 202 3.23 -7.14 -8.50
C ILE A 202 2.64 -6.89 -7.11
N GLY A 203 3.18 -7.58 -6.09
CA GLY A 203 2.75 -7.44 -4.71
C GLY A 203 2.88 -6.00 -4.21
N ARG A 204 4.05 -5.37 -4.36
CA ARG A 204 4.28 -3.99 -3.94
C ARG A 204 3.41 -2.99 -4.70
N ALA A 205 3.39 -3.04 -6.03
CA ALA A 205 2.61 -2.11 -6.82
C ALA A 205 1.12 -2.14 -6.43
N ARG A 206 0.56 -3.35 -6.21
CA ARG A 206 -0.85 -3.51 -5.82
C ARG A 206 -1.10 -3.15 -4.36
N THR A 207 -0.17 -3.43 -3.44
CA THR A 207 -0.29 -2.95 -2.05
C THR A 207 -0.26 -1.43 -1.99
N ILE A 208 0.62 -0.76 -2.76
CA ILE A 208 0.67 0.71 -2.83
C ILE A 208 -0.60 1.26 -3.47
N ALA A 209 -1.11 0.64 -4.54
CA ALA A 209 -2.40 1.00 -5.14
C ALA A 209 -3.56 0.86 -4.14
N ASN A 210 -3.54 -0.19 -3.30
CA ASN A 210 -4.51 -0.35 -2.24
C ASN A 210 -4.40 0.76 -1.19
N LEU A 211 -3.18 1.07 -0.73
CA LEU A 211 -2.92 2.20 0.17
C LEU A 211 -3.35 3.55 -0.42
N ALA A 212 -3.35 3.69 -1.75
CA ALA A 212 -3.85 4.89 -2.43
C ALA A 212 -5.37 5.03 -2.34
N CYS A 213 -6.10 3.91 -2.24
CA CYS A 213 -7.56 3.89 -2.20
C CYS A 213 -8.12 3.89 -0.76
N THR A 214 -7.36 3.35 0.20
CA THR A 214 -7.84 3.19 1.59
C THR A 214 -8.26 4.49 2.27
N PRO A 215 -7.51 5.61 2.17
CA PRO A 215 -7.90 6.84 2.87
C PRO A 215 -9.23 7.41 2.36
N ALA A 216 -9.53 7.30 1.07
CA ALA A 216 -10.84 7.71 0.53
C ALA A 216 -11.97 6.88 1.11
N PHE A 217 -11.79 5.55 1.16
CA PHE A 217 -12.76 4.66 1.77
C PHE A 217 -12.98 4.97 3.25
N VAL A 218 -11.90 5.15 4.03
CA VAL A 218 -11.98 5.47 5.47
C VAL A 218 -12.67 6.82 5.70
N LEU A 219 -12.33 7.84 4.91
CA LEU A 219 -12.96 9.15 5.02
C LEU A 219 -14.48 9.06 4.78
N LEU A 220 -14.88 8.39 3.70
CA LEU A 220 -16.29 8.26 3.32
C LEU A 220 -17.09 7.33 4.24
N ALA A 221 -16.46 6.29 4.78
CA ALA A 221 -17.09 5.38 5.73
C ALA A 221 -17.38 6.06 7.09
N MET A 222 -16.67 7.14 7.40
CA MET A 222 -16.74 7.85 8.68
C MET A 222 -17.43 9.22 8.57
N LEU A 223 -17.79 9.66 7.35
CA LEU A 223 -18.62 10.85 7.13
C LEU A 223 -20.06 10.56 7.61
N ASP A 224 -20.61 11.44 8.45
CA ASP A 224 -21.92 11.25 9.10
C ASP A 224 -23.05 11.15 8.05
N PRO A 225 -23.94 10.12 8.10
CA PRO A 225 -25.10 10.00 7.22
C PRO A 225 -26.15 11.12 7.36
N ARG A 226 -25.98 12.09 8.28
CA ARG A 226 -26.89 13.22 8.49
C ARG A 226 -26.66 14.43 7.58
N SER A 227 -25.89 14.29 6.51
CA SER A 227 -25.81 15.33 5.48
C SER A 227 -27.23 15.66 4.96
N PRO A 228 -27.52 16.93 4.60
CA PRO A 228 -28.84 17.30 4.08
C PRO A 228 -29.26 16.33 2.96
N SER A 229 -30.54 15.96 2.86
CA SER A 229 -31.02 14.88 1.97
C SER A 229 -30.55 14.97 0.51
N GLN A 230 -30.25 16.18 0.04
CA GLN A 230 -29.67 16.46 -1.29
C GLN A 230 -28.22 15.93 -1.43
N TYR A 231 -27.44 15.93 -0.34
CA TYR A 231 -26.10 15.36 -0.25
C TYR A 231 -26.10 13.88 0.14
N ALA A 232 -27.20 13.35 0.69
CA ALA A 232 -27.29 11.95 1.09
C ALA A 232 -27.18 11.00 -0.11
N HIS A 233 -27.90 11.28 -1.21
CA HIS A 233 -27.83 10.47 -2.43
C HIS A 233 -26.46 10.56 -3.11
N PHE A 234 -25.94 11.79 -3.27
CA PHE A 234 -24.63 12.02 -3.86
C PHE A 234 -23.50 11.40 -3.01
N GLY A 235 -23.55 11.57 -1.69
CA GLY A 235 -22.62 11.00 -0.73
C GLY A 235 -22.66 9.47 -0.73
N SER A 236 -23.85 8.86 -0.83
CA SER A 236 -23.99 7.41 -0.91
C SER A 236 -23.35 6.84 -2.18
N ALA A 237 -23.54 7.47 -3.34
CA ALA A 237 -22.94 7.05 -4.60
C ALA A 237 -21.41 7.13 -4.54
N ILE A 238 -20.86 8.24 -4.03
CA ILE A 238 -19.42 8.42 -3.86
C ILE A 238 -18.84 7.39 -2.89
N PHE A 239 -19.53 7.13 -1.78
CA PHE A 239 -19.15 6.08 -0.84
C PHE A 239 -19.08 4.71 -1.50
N TYR A 240 -20.11 4.30 -2.24
CA TYR A 240 -20.10 3.01 -2.95
C TYR A 240 -18.97 2.92 -3.99
N VAL A 241 -18.71 4.00 -4.72
CA VAL A 241 -17.59 4.06 -5.67
C VAL A 241 -16.25 3.86 -4.96
N ALA A 242 -16.01 4.56 -3.86
CA ALA A 242 -14.78 4.42 -3.08
C ALA A 242 -14.65 3.04 -2.42
N ALA A 243 -15.76 2.48 -1.92
CA ALA A 243 -15.80 1.14 -1.34
C ALA A 243 -15.47 0.07 -2.38
N VAL A 244 -16.12 0.12 -3.55
CA VAL A 244 -15.84 -0.80 -4.66
C VAL A 244 -14.39 -0.68 -5.11
N ALA A 245 -13.87 0.55 -5.26
CA ALA A 245 -12.47 0.78 -5.60
C ALA A 245 -11.52 0.12 -4.59
N PHE A 246 -11.74 0.36 -3.29
CA PHE A 246 -10.96 -0.25 -2.22
C PHE A 246 -11.02 -1.78 -2.23
N PHE A 247 -12.20 -2.38 -2.36
CA PHE A 247 -12.33 -3.84 -2.41
C PHE A 247 -11.67 -4.45 -3.64
N VAL A 248 -11.78 -3.80 -4.80
CA VAL A 248 -11.07 -4.20 -6.02
C VAL A 248 -9.56 -4.21 -5.79
N THR A 249 -9.00 -3.14 -5.20
CA THR A 249 -7.56 -3.08 -4.93
C THR A 249 -7.12 -4.06 -3.85
N LEU A 250 -7.94 -4.28 -2.82
CA LEU A 250 -7.68 -5.23 -1.75
C LEU A 250 -7.60 -6.66 -2.29
N VAL A 251 -8.61 -7.07 -3.06
CA VAL A 251 -8.62 -8.39 -3.72
C VAL A 251 -7.43 -8.52 -4.67
N ALA A 252 -7.12 -7.48 -5.44
CA ALA A 252 -5.99 -7.48 -6.36
C ALA A 252 -4.64 -7.59 -5.63
N ALA A 253 -4.50 -7.01 -4.44
CA ALA A 253 -3.30 -7.11 -3.60
C ALA A 253 -3.12 -8.51 -2.98
N ILE A 254 -4.22 -9.19 -2.63
CA ILE A 254 -4.17 -10.53 -2.02
C ILE A 254 -4.01 -11.63 -3.08
N ALA A 255 -4.61 -11.49 -4.26
CA ALA A 255 -4.62 -12.56 -5.28
C ALA A 255 -3.21 -13.08 -5.69
N PRO A 256 -2.18 -12.24 -5.88
CA PRO A 256 -0.80 -12.68 -6.17
C PRO A 256 -0.20 -13.57 -5.07
N LEU A 257 -0.56 -13.32 -3.81
CA LEU A 257 -0.06 -14.09 -2.66
C LEU A 257 -0.51 -15.56 -2.71
N ARG A 258 -1.62 -15.84 -3.40
CA ARG A 258 -2.21 -17.18 -3.49
C ARG A 258 -1.77 -17.98 -4.72
N ARG A 259 -1.19 -17.34 -5.73
CA ARG A 259 -0.76 -18.05 -6.95
C ARG A 259 0.51 -18.85 -6.70
N ARG A 260 0.66 -20.00 -7.36
CA ARG A 260 1.90 -20.78 -7.33
C ARG A 260 2.97 -20.05 -8.13
N ILE A 261 4.18 -19.90 -7.58
CA ILE A 261 5.34 -19.43 -8.35
C ILE A 261 5.76 -20.55 -9.29
N ARG A 262 5.95 -20.22 -10.56
CA ARG A 262 6.55 -21.10 -11.55
C ARG A 262 7.79 -20.40 -12.10
N PRO A 263 8.98 -21.00 -12.00
CA PRO A 263 10.11 -20.52 -12.79
C PRO A 263 9.74 -20.63 -14.28
N ALA A 264 10.08 -19.61 -15.05
CA ALA A 264 9.85 -19.57 -16.50
C ALA A 264 10.85 -20.47 -17.24
#